data_AF-A0A941YEY1-F1
#
_entry.id   AF-A0A941YEY1-F1
#
_cell.length_a   1.000
_cell.length_b   1.000
_cell.length_c   1.000
_cell.angle_alpha   90.00
_cell.angle_beta   90.00
_cell.angle_gamma   90.00
#
_symmetry.space_group_name_H-M   'P 1'
#
loop_
_entity.id
_entity.type
_entity.pdbx_description
1 polymer ?
#
loop_
_entity_poly.entity_id
_entity_poly.type
_entity_poly.pdbx_seq_one_letter_code
_entity_poly.pdbx_strand_id
1 'polypeptide(L)'
;MINTSIKYIVYTHSGGGVRHHHFSTQNNIIDEATGHASAGDTLNALGFAVQDFNGTPVNFAFMSVNGAADGNHLYTSPGNHTVPVGTTDIAILVVYAPPGGIGGPHGPGIWVDAFNVDTGQFSDSLDFIKVLTPPTPPDTVDAAATTFSNQDGTVLTDHAENVRANTHVDGVPFVEWKQIVGASTIQNTTDLHLSAGQTGQIWFAFYQTTDTSSPGVKIAKIVQLISAGIFVWTGDDTCGNGGHWIGPGHGPGPAPFKISLSRQVLAGLSAEQQKQVRAIMAAYPKQAEAALSQMSDALGSLQSLSQILSKGKSIGK
;
A
#
# COMPACT_ATOMS: atom_id res chain seq x y z
N MET A 1 9.47 1.99 -25.11
CA MET A 1 8.67 3.08 -24.53
C MET A 1 7.51 2.41 -23.82
N ILE A 2 7.31 2.72 -22.56
CA ILE A 2 6.34 2.06 -21.68
C ILE A 2 5.17 3.01 -21.48
N ASN A 3 3.95 2.55 -21.70
CA ASN A 3 2.78 3.38 -21.48
C ASN A 3 2.49 3.46 -19.99
N THR A 4 2.13 4.65 -19.53
CA THR A 4 1.74 4.89 -18.14
C THR A 4 0.35 5.49 -18.13
N SER A 5 -0.55 4.95 -17.33
CA SER A 5 -1.85 5.55 -17.08
C SER A 5 -2.09 5.73 -15.58
N ILE A 6 -2.75 6.82 -15.22
CA ILE A 6 -3.29 7.02 -13.88
C ILE A 6 -4.75 7.45 -14.01
N LYS A 7 -5.61 6.81 -13.23
CA LYS A 7 -7.05 7.08 -13.21
C LYS A 7 -7.50 7.28 -11.77
N TYR A 8 -8.13 8.42 -11.51
CA TYR A 8 -8.77 8.74 -10.23
C TYR A 8 -10.27 8.56 -10.38
N ILE A 9 -10.86 7.71 -9.54
CA ILE A 9 -12.29 7.41 -9.61
C ILE A 9 -12.97 7.56 -8.25
N VAL A 10 -14.26 7.86 -8.27
CA VAL A 10 -15.14 7.65 -7.12
C VAL A 10 -15.80 6.29 -7.28
N TYR A 11 -15.70 5.44 -6.26
CA TYR A 11 -16.42 4.18 -6.22
C TYR A 11 -17.91 4.44 -6.15
N THR A 12 -18.68 3.84 -7.04
CA THR A 12 -20.15 3.95 -7.03
C THR A 12 -20.79 2.59 -7.12
N HIS A 13 -21.89 2.44 -6.39
CA HIS A 13 -22.78 1.29 -6.48
C HIS A 13 -24.03 1.72 -7.26
N SER A 14 -24.23 1.22 -8.48
CA SER A 14 -25.47 1.46 -9.23
C SER A 14 -26.49 0.38 -8.86
N GLY A 15 -27.50 0.74 -8.07
CA GLY A 15 -28.51 -0.17 -7.48
C GLY A 15 -29.50 -0.82 -8.47
N GLY A 16 -28.99 -1.50 -9.49
CA GLY A 16 -29.77 -2.13 -10.58
C GLY A 16 -29.63 -3.65 -10.71
N GLY A 17 -28.98 -4.34 -9.75
CA GLY A 17 -29.00 -5.81 -9.69
C GLY A 17 -27.85 -6.56 -10.39
N VAL A 18 -26.76 -5.89 -10.74
CA VAL A 18 -25.46 -6.53 -11.02
C VAL A 18 -24.37 -5.60 -10.50
N ARG A 19 -23.32 -6.14 -9.87
CA ARG A 19 -22.05 -5.44 -9.56
C ARG A 19 -21.42 -4.91 -10.85
N HIS A 20 -21.97 -3.85 -11.42
CA HIS A 20 -21.45 -3.18 -12.61
C HIS A 20 -20.30 -2.26 -12.19
N HIS A 21 -19.12 -2.83 -11.99
CA HIS A 21 -17.88 -2.06 -11.78
C HIS A 21 -17.18 -1.71 -13.10
N HIS A 22 -17.80 -2.00 -14.25
CA HIS A 22 -17.33 -1.45 -15.51
C HIS A 22 -17.45 0.08 -15.48
N PHE A 23 -16.31 0.75 -15.28
CA PHE A 23 -16.11 2.20 -15.24
C PHE A 23 -16.36 2.89 -16.58
N SER A 24 -17.27 2.38 -17.40
CA SER A 24 -17.58 2.87 -18.74
C SER A 24 -18.41 4.16 -18.73
N THR A 25 -18.89 4.60 -17.57
CA THR A 25 -19.49 5.92 -17.40
C THR A 25 -18.41 6.92 -16.97
N GLN A 26 -18.20 7.96 -17.78
CA GLN A 26 -17.40 9.14 -17.43
C GLN A 26 -17.79 9.75 -16.06
N ASN A 27 -19.02 9.47 -15.61
CA ASN A 27 -19.65 9.99 -14.40
C ASN A 27 -19.01 9.54 -13.09
N ASN A 28 -17.94 8.75 -13.09
CA ASN A 28 -17.24 8.33 -11.86
C ASN A 28 -15.75 8.67 -11.89
N ILE A 29 -15.27 9.30 -12.96
CA ILE A 29 -13.87 9.66 -13.13
C ILE A 29 -13.69 11.08 -12.60
N ILE A 30 -12.77 11.24 -11.64
CA ILE A 30 -12.34 12.55 -11.15
C ILE A 30 -11.36 13.15 -12.15
N ASP A 31 -10.35 12.35 -12.53
CA ASP A 31 -9.30 12.75 -13.46
C ASP A 31 -8.63 11.50 -14.06
N GLU A 32 -8.03 11.67 -15.24
CA GLU A 32 -7.22 10.65 -15.88
C GLU A 32 -6.06 11.27 -16.65
N ALA A 33 -4.89 10.65 -16.54
CA ALA A 33 -3.72 11.06 -17.31
C ALA A 33 -3.03 9.85 -17.92
N THR A 34 -2.54 10.05 -19.14
CA THR A 34 -1.70 9.09 -19.84
C THR A 34 -0.33 9.71 -20.12
N GLY A 35 0.67 8.87 -20.22
CA GLY A 35 2.05 9.29 -20.38
C GLY A 35 2.93 8.14 -20.85
N HIS A 36 4.22 8.43 -20.92
CA HIS A 36 5.23 7.46 -21.31
C HIS A 36 6.42 7.57 -20.36
N ALA A 37 7.02 6.41 -20.05
CA ALA A 37 8.25 6.31 -19.28
C ALA A 37 9.25 5.37 -19.97
N SER A 38 10.49 5.44 -19.51
CA SER A 38 11.58 4.54 -19.89
C SER A 38 11.84 3.53 -18.77
N ALA A 39 12.31 2.34 -19.14
CA ALA A 39 12.72 1.34 -18.16
C ALA A 39 13.86 1.90 -17.28
N GLY A 40 13.75 1.72 -15.97
CA GLY A 40 14.67 2.30 -14.98
C GLY A 40 14.27 3.70 -14.49
N ASP A 41 13.27 4.33 -15.11
CA ASP A 41 12.67 5.55 -14.56
C ASP A 41 11.93 5.25 -13.25
N THR A 42 11.52 6.33 -12.60
CA THR A 42 10.72 6.28 -11.40
C THR A 42 9.50 7.18 -11.59
N LEU A 43 8.31 6.58 -11.46
CA LEU A 43 7.05 7.29 -11.47
C LEU A 43 6.63 7.66 -10.06
N ASN A 44 5.91 8.76 -9.93
CA ASN A 44 5.28 9.16 -8.67
C ASN A 44 3.78 8.93 -8.78
N ALA A 45 3.28 7.90 -8.11
CA ALA A 45 1.86 7.62 -8.00
C ALA A 45 1.26 8.49 -6.89
N LEU A 46 0.36 9.39 -7.24
CA LEU A 46 -0.20 10.38 -6.33
C LEU A 46 -1.53 9.88 -5.75
N GLY A 47 -1.63 9.79 -4.43
CA GLY A 47 -2.85 9.45 -3.70
C GLY A 47 -3.23 10.57 -2.76
N PHE A 48 -4.02 11.54 -3.22
CA PHE A 48 -4.46 12.64 -2.38
C PHE A 48 -5.43 12.14 -1.32
N ALA A 49 -5.32 12.65 -0.09
CA ALA A 49 -6.19 12.22 1.02
C ALA A 49 -7.68 12.55 0.76
N VAL A 50 -7.93 13.70 0.13
CA VAL A 50 -9.26 14.18 -0.26
C VAL A 50 -9.17 14.73 -1.67
N GLN A 51 -10.20 14.46 -2.48
CA GLN A 51 -10.42 15.08 -3.77
C GLN A 51 -11.80 15.75 -3.81
N ASP A 52 -12.01 16.67 -4.75
CA ASP A 52 -13.35 17.17 -5.07
C ASP A 52 -13.95 16.36 -6.21
N PHE A 53 -15.20 15.94 -6.05
CA PHE A 53 -15.96 15.28 -7.10
C PHE A 53 -17.36 15.88 -7.18
N ASN A 54 -17.68 16.53 -8.30
CA ASN A 54 -18.94 17.26 -8.52
C ASN A 54 -19.29 18.24 -7.37
N GLY A 55 -18.29 18.96 -6.85
CA GLY A 55 -18.46 19.91 -5.75
C GLY A 55 -18.65 19.29 -4.37
N THR A 56 -18.40 17.97 -4.23
CA THR A 56 -18.44 17.27 -2.96
C THR A 56 -17.07 16.65 -2.64
N PRO A 57 -16.52 16.85 -1.44
CA PRO A 57 -15.28 16.20 -1.04
C PRO A 57 -15.45 14.69 -0.91
N VAL A 58 -14.52 13.94 -1.49
CA VAL A 58 -14.45 12.47 -1.43
C VAL A 58 -13.12 12.04 -0.82
N ASN A 59 -13.14 11.02 0.03
CA ASN A 59 -11.97 10.57 0.77
C ASN A 59 -11.24 9.43 0.04
N PHE A 60 -9.92 9.40 0.13
CA PHE A 60 -9.10 8.31 -0.38
C PHE A 60 -9.55 6.96 0.18
N ALA A 61 -9.78 5.98 -0.70
CA ALA A 61 -10.05 4.61 -0.31
C ALA A 61 -8.80 3.74 -0.45
N PHE A 62 -8.26 3.59 -1.66
CA PHE A 62 -7.04 2.83 -1.91
C PHE A 62 -6.41 3.23 -3.25
N MET A 63 -5.18 2.79 -3.48
CA MET A 63 -4.49 2.91 -4.75
C MET A 63 -3.90 1.56 -5.15
N SER A 64 -4.12 1.15 -6.38
CA SER A 64 -3.50 -0.03 -6.98
C SER A 64 -2.52 0.42 -8.05
N VAL A 65 -1.32 -0.16 -8.06
CA VAL A 65 -0.31 0.05 -9.09
C VAL A 65 -0.01 -1.29 -9.75
N ASN A 66 -0.34 -1.40 -11.03
CA ASN A 66 -0.10 -2.58 -11.84
C ASN A 66 1.09 -2.36 -12.79
N GLY A 67 1.90 -3.40 -13.00
CA GLY A 67 2.97 -3.40 -14.01
C GLY A 67 4.27 -2.71 -13.58
N ALA A 68 4.44 -2.40 -12.29
CA ALA A 68 5.70 -1.86 -11.77
C ALA A 68 6.83 -2.91 -11.81
N ALA A 69 8.08 -2.45 -11.90
CA ALA A 69 9.24 -3.32 -12.04
C ALA A 69 9.42 -4.32 -10.88
N ASP A 70 8.98 -3.94 -9.68
CA ASP A 70 9.14 -4.73 -8.46
C ASP A 70 7.85 -5.42 -8.00
N GLY A 71 6.87 -5.53 -8.89
CA GLY A 71 5.59 -6.21 -8.69
C GLY A 71 4.42 -5.25 -8.55
N ASN A 72 3.20 -5.80 -8.50
CA ASN A 72 1.99 -5.02 -8.29
C ASN A 72 1.89 -4.55 -6.83
N HIS A 73 1.43 -3.32 -6.63
CA HIS A 73 1.31 -2.71 -5.31
C HIS A 73 -0.12 -2.35 -4.98
N LEU A 74 -0.49 -2.53 -3.72
CA LEU A 74 -1.73 -2.03 -3.13
C LEU A 74 -1.38 -1.10 -1.96
N TYR A 75 -1.81 0.16 -2.07
CA TYR A 75 -1.64 1.15 -1.02
C TYR A 75 -2.99 1.47 -0.39
N THR A 76 -3.05 1.30 0.92
CA THR A 76 -4.27 1.47 1.70
C THR A 76 -4.31 2.78 2.49
N SER A 77 -3.25 3.57 2.42
CA SER A 77 -3.16 4.94 2.95
C SER A 77 -2.96 5.93 1.81
N PRO A 78 -3.47 7.17 1.93
CA PRO A 78 -3.12 8.22 0.98
C PRO A 78 -1.63 8.55 1.08
N GLY A 79 -1.09 9.13 0.03
CA GLY A 79 0.31 9.51 -0.07
C GLY A 79 0.84 9.42 -1.48
N ASN A 80 2.07 9.93 -1.64
CA ASN A 80 2.82 9.79 -2.87
C ASN A 80 3.71 8.56 -2.77
N HIS A 81 3.64 7.70 -3.78
CA HIS A 81 4.38 6.45 -3.83
C HIS A 81 5.30 6.41 -5.04
N THR A 82 6.56 6.10 -4.76
CA THR A 82 7.60 5.94 -5.77
C THR A 82 7.49 4.56 -6.41
N VAL A 83 7.26 4.52 -7.72
CA VAL A 83 7.01 3.30 -8.49
C VAL A 83 8.13 3.10 -9.50
N PRO A 84 8.93 2.02 -9.40
CA PRO A 84 9.99 1.75 -10.36
C PRO A 84 9.41 1.29 -11.70
N VAL A 85 9.92 1.83 -12.81
CA VAL A 85 9.45 1.50 -14.16
C VAL A 85 10.22 0.31 -14.72
N GLY A 86 9.47 -0.75 -15.05
CA GLY A 86 10.01 -2.02 -15.55
C GLY A 86 10.08 -2.07 -17.06
N THR A 87 9.61 -3.16 -17.65
CA THR A 87 9.46 -3.33 -19.10
C THR A 87 8.00 -3.46 -19.55
N THR A 88 7.07 -3.45 -18.59
CA THR A 88 5.63 -3.59 -18.78
C THR A 88 4.94 -2.25 -18.62
N ASP A 89 3.82 -2.07 -19.31
CA ASP A 89 2.94 -0.91 -19.13
C ASP A 89 2.49 -0.78 -17.68
N ILE A 90 2.38 0.46 -17.20
CA ILE A 90 2.01 0.78 -15.82
C ILE A 90 0.61 1.37 -15.80
N ALA A 91 -0.27 0.78 -15.00
CA ALA A 91 -1.60 1.30 -14.75
C ALA A 91 -1.80 1.58 -13.26
N ILE A 92 -2.12 2.82 -12.93
CA ILE A 92 -2.39 3.27 -11.57
C ILE A 92 -3.88 3.57 -11.46
N LEU A 93 -4.56 2.89 -10.54
CA LEU A 93 -5.95 3.16 -10.18
C LEU A 93 -5.99 3.75 -8.78
N VAL A 94 -6.54 4.95 -8.62
CA VAL A 94 -6.78 5.60 -7.33
C VAL A 94 -8.28 5.67 -7.10
N VAL A 95 -8.75 5.04 -6.04
CA VAL A 95 -10.18 4.94 -5.72
C VAL A 95 -10.50 5.81 -4.52
N TYR A 96 -11.56 6.59 -4.62
CA TYR A 96 -12.14 7.40 -3.55
C TYR A 96 -13.50 6.84 -3.15
N ALA A 97 -13.83 7.00 -1.87
CA ALA A 97 -15.13 6.64 -1.34
C ALA A 97 -16.24 7.58 -1.89
N PRO A 98 -17.45 7.06 -2.13
CA PRO A 98 -18.57 7.87 -2.58
C PRO A 98 -19.00 8.93 -1.56
N PRO A 99 -19.55 10.06 -2.04
CA PRO A 99 -20.19 11.04 -1.17
C PRO A 99 -21.55 10.52 -0.68
N GLY A 100 -21.75 10.54 0.65
CA GLY A 100 -22.95 9.98 1.28
C GLY A 100 -22.77 8.50 1.61
N GLY A 101 -23.00 8.14 2.88
CA GLY A 101 -22.85 6.76 3.34
C GLY A 101 -23.84 5.80 2.68
N ILE A 102 -23.56 4.52 2.84
CA ILE A 102 -24.41 3.42 2.36
C ILE A 102 -25.69 3.34 3.16
N GLY A 103 -26.81 3.28 2.45
CA GLY A 103 -28.12 2.96 2.97
C GLY A 103 -29.06 2.74 1.80
N GLY A 104 -29.43 1.47 1.56
CA GLY A 104 -30.36 1.12 0.50
C GLY A 104 -31.82 1.16 0.97
N PRO A 105 -32.79 1.11 0.04
CA PRO A 105 -34.22 0.97 0.36
C PRO A 105 -34.57 -0.36 1.06
N HIS A 106 -33.61 -1.28 1.19
CA HIS A 106 -33.77 -2.63 1.74
C HIS A 106 -33.46 -2.77 3.23
N GLY A 107 -33.23 -1.67 3.96
CA GLY A 107 -32.92 -1.71 5.40
C GLY A 107 -31.43 -1.53 5.70
N PRO A 108 -30.99 -1.85 6.94
CA PRO A 108 -29.57 -1.76 7.30
C PRO A 108 -28.74 -2.75 6.48
N GLY A 109 -27.56 -2.32 6.06
CA GLY A 109 -26.67 -3.15 5.26
C GLY A 109 -25.35 -2.46 4.94
N ILE A 110 -24.40 -3.25 4.47
CA ILE A 110 -23.09 -2.79 4.02
C ILE A 110 -22.90 -3.10 2.53
N TRP A 111 -21.97 -2.40 1.88
CA TRP A 111 -21.51 -2.82 0.55
C TRP A 111 -20.25 -3.67 0.66
N VAL A 112 -20.15 -4.63 -0.23
CA VAL A 112 -19.04 -5.58 -0.36
C VAL A 112 -18.64 -5.66 -1.83
N ASP A 113 -17.35 -5.67 -2.09
CA ASP A 113 -16.81 -5.86 -3.45
C ASP A 113 -15.47 -6.63 -3.38
N ALA A 114 -15.01 -7.14 -4.51
CA ALA A 114 -13.75 -7.86 -4.67
C ALA A 114 -12.84 -7.13 -5.66
N PHE A 115 -11.58 -6.95 -5.28
CA PHE A 115 -10.58 -6.29 -6.10
C PHE A 115 -9.39 -7.21 -6.36
N ASN A 116 -9.06 -7.40 -7.63
CA ASN A 116 -7.91 -8.17 -8.08
C ASN A 116 -6.71 -7.24 -8.31
N VAL A 117 -5.74 -7.29 -7.40
CA VAL A 117 -4.52 -6.47 -7.43
C VAL A 117 -3.62 -6.86 -8.62
N ASP A 118 -3.69 -8.10 -9.09
CA ASP A 118 -2.85 -8.58 -10.18
C ASP A 118 -3.24 -8.00 -11.53
N THR A 119 -4.51 -7.66 -11.69
CA THR A 119 -5.06 -7.03 -12.90
C THR A 119 -5.35 -5.54 -12.71
N GLY A 120 -5.39 -5.06 -11.46
CA GLY A 120 -5.80 -3.70 -11.14
C GLY A 120 -7.28 -3.43 -11.42
N GLN A 121 -8.12 -4.47 -11.40
CA GLN A 121 -9.55 -4.40 -11.71
C GLN A 121 -10.39 -4.98 -10.57
N PHE A 122 -11.63 -4.51 -10.47
CA PHE A 122 -12.64 -5.18 -9.67
C PHE A 122 -13.04 -6.50 -10.33
N SER A 123 -13.51 -7.46 -9.54
CA SER A 123 -13.88 -8.80 -10.00
C SER A 123 -15.36 -8.87 -10.41
N ASP A 124 -15.61 -9.38 -11.61
CA ASP A 124 -16.94 -9.77 -12.13
C ASP A 124 -17.45 -11.11 -11.58
N SER A 125 -16.69 -11.78 -10.72
CA SER A 125 -17.11 -13.03 -10.12
C SER A 125 -18.36 -12.83 -9.25
N LEU A 126 -19.40 -13.62 -9.54
CA LEU A 126 -20.59 -13.78 -8.70
C LEU A 126 -20.40 -14.80 -7.58
N ASP A 127 -19.16 -15.19 -7.30
CA ASP A 127 -18.80 -16.12 -6.23
C ASP A 127 -17.51 -15.63 -5.55
N PHE A 128 -17.59 -14.48 -4.87
CA PHE A 128 -16.47 -13.93 -4.11
C PHE A 128 -16.68 -13.99 -2.59
N ILE A 129 -17.92 -14.10 -2.14
CA ILE A 129 -18.26 -14.28 -0.72
C ILE A 129 -19.31 -15.37 -0.51
N LYS A 130 -19.41 -15.80 0.75
CA LYS A 130 -20.51 -16.59 1.32
C LYS A 130 -21.05 -15.86 2.53
N VAL A 131 -22.38 -15.73 2.62
CA VAL A 131 -23.06 -15.26 3.82
C VAL A 131 -23.41 -16.50 4.66
N LEU A 132 -23.08 -16.45 5.95
CA LEU A 132 -23.09 -17.60 6.84
C LEU A 132 -24.07 -17.38 8.01
N THR A 133 -24.89 -18.39 8.25
CA THR A 133 -25.93 -18.41 9.29
C THR A 133 -25.88 -19.74 10.06
N PRO A 134 -25.93 -19.72 11.41
CA PRO A 134 -25.79 -18.54 12.27
C PRO A 134 -24.41 -17.89 12.13
N PRO A 135 -24.20 -16.64 12.56
CA PRO A 135 -22.96 -15.88 12.34
C PRO A 135 -21.75 -16.41 13.15
N THR A 136 -21.90 -17.55 13.82
CA THR A 136 -20.84 -18.23 14.57
C THR A 136 -20.86 -19.73 14.30
N PRO A 137 -19.69 -20.41 14.32
CA PRO A 137 -19.63 -21.85 14.11
C PRO A 137 -20.46 -22.67 15.14
N PRO A 138 -21.09 -23.78 14.72
CA PRO A 138 -21.14 -24.31 13.35
C PRO A 138 -22.07 -23.47 12.46
N ASP A 139 -21.48 -22.88 11.42
CA ASP A 139 -22.16 -22.01 10.47
C ASP A 139 -22.49 -22.78 9.17
N THR A 140 -23.52 -22.33 8.47
CA THR A 140 -23.93 -22.88 7.18
C THR A 140 -24.13 -21.75 6.18
N VAL A 141 -23.94 -22.03 4.90
CA VAL A 141 -24.12 -21.01 3.85
C VAL A 141 -25.61 -20.70 3.69
N ASP A 142 -26.00 -19.45 3.88
CA ASP A 142 -27.28 -18.95 3.40
C ASP A 142 -27.15 -18.71 1.88
N ALA A 143 -27.71 -19.63 1.10
CA ALA A 143 -27.62 -19.58 -0.36
C ALA A 143 -28.35 -18.36 -0.96
N ALA A 144 -29.44 -17.91 -0.35
CA ALA A 144 -30.22 -16.79 -0.86
C ALA A 144 -29.49 -15.47 -0.60
N ALA A 145 -29.03 -15.25 0.65
CA ALA A 145 -28.24 -14.08 1.01
C ALA A 145 -26.91 -14.05 0.24
N THR A 146 -26.24 -15.20 0.08
CA THR A 146 -25.00 -15.31 -0.70
C THR A 146 -25.23 -14.91 -2.17
N THR A 147 -26.29 -15.42 -2.80
CA THR A 147 -26.61 -15.10 -4.20
C THR A 147 -26.91 -13.62 -4.35
N PHE A 148 -27.75 -13.07 -3.47
CA PHE A 148 -28.09 -11.66 -3.45
C PHE A 148 -26.86 -10.78 -3.28
N SER A 149 -26.02 -11.06 -2.28
CA SER A 149 -24.85 -10.25 -1.99
C SER A 149 -23.77 -10.30 -3.05
N ASN A 150 -23.58 -11.44 -3.72
CA ASN A 150 -22.63 -11.51 -4.84
C ASN A 150 -23.14 -10.81 -6.12
N GLN A 151 -24.46 -10.76 -6.34
CA GLN A 151 -25.06 -10.08 -7.49
C GLN A 151 -25.17 -8.58 -7.27
N ASP A 152 -25.71 -8.19 -6.11
CA ASP A 152 -25.97 -6.80 -5.81
C ASP A 152 -24.72 -6.11 -5.26
N GLY A 153 -23.87 -6.80 -4.50
CA GLY A 153 -22.78 -6.18 -3.74
C GLY A 153 -23.23 -5.60 -2.39
N THR A 154 -24.42 -6.00 -1.92
CA THR A 154 -24.98 -5.59 -0.63
C THR A 154 -25.14 -6.79 0.30
N VAL A 155 -24.68 -6.68 1.54
CA VAL A 155 -25.02 -7.62 2.62
C VAL A 155 -26.00 -6.93 3.55
N LEU A 156 -27.23 -7.45 3.60
CA LEU A 156 -28.26 -6.97 4.53
C LEU A 156 -27.89 -7.41 5.95
N THR A 157 -28.11 -6.51 6.91
CA THR A 157 -27.77 -6.74 8.32
C THR A 157 -29.01 -6.64 9.21
N ASP A 158 -30.17 -7.09 8.70
CA ASP A 158 -31.39 -7.24 9.52
C ASP A 158 -31.15 -8.12 10.75
N HIS A 159 -30.19 -9.04 10.62
CA HIS A 159 -29.61 -9.84 11.69
C HIS A 159 -28.09 -9.69 11.70
N ALA A 160 -27.45 -10.26 12.72
CA ALA A 160 -26.00 -10.37 12.72
C ALA A 160 -25.58 -11.42 11.69
N GLU A 161 -24.62 -11.06 10.84
CA GLU A 161 -24.17 -11.89 9.73
C GLU A 161 -22.68 -12.18 9.84
N ASN A 162 -22.25 -13.33 9.33
CA ASN A 162 -20.83 -13.59 9.08
C ASN A 162 -20.62 -13.75 7.58
N VAL A 163 -19.73 -12.94 7.01
CA VAL A 163 -19.42 -12.94 5.58
C VAL A 163 -18.04 -13.53 5.38
N ARG A 164 -17.93 -14.62 4.64
CA ARG A 164 -16.67 -15.30 4.36
C ARG A 164 -16.27 -15.06 2.91
N ALA A 165 -15.15 -14.36 2.69
CA ALA A 165 -14.50 -14.30 1.40
C ALA A 165 -14.12 -15.71 0.93
N ASN A 166 -14.30 -15.98 -0.36
CA ASN A 166 -13.75 -17.17 -0.95
C ASN A 166 -12.23 -17.11 -0.92
N THR A 167 -11.59 -18.27 -0.74
CA THR A 167 -10.11 -18.32 -0.65
C THR A 167 -9.44 -17.90 -1.95
N HIS A 168 -10.16 -17.97 -3.07
CA HIS A 168 -9.69 -17.57 -4.39
C HIS A 168 -10.85 -16.97 -5.19
N VAL A 169 -10.55 -15.95 -5.98
CA VAL A 169 -11.44 -15.33 -6.96
C VAL A 169 -10.62 -15.00 -8.20
N ASP A 170 -11.16 -15.26 -9.39
CA ASP A 170 -10.46 -15.07 -10.67
C ASP A 170 -9.09 -15.78 -10.76
N GLY A 171 -8.95 -16.91 -10.05
CA GLY A 171 -7.70 -17.67 -9.98
C GLY A 171 -6.64 -17.07 -9.04
N VAL A 172 -6.98 -16.02 -8.31
CA VAL A 172 -6.09 -15.26 -7.43
C VAL A 172 -6.49 -15.47 -5.96
N PRO A 173 -5.55 -15.70 -5.02
CA PRO A 173 -5.90 -15.96 -3.62
C PRO A 173 -6.30 -14.69 -2.87
N PHE A 174 -7.15 -14.85 -1.86
CA PHE A 174 -7.55 -13.80 -0.92
C PHE A 174 -6.38 -13.34 -0.06
N VAL A 175 -6.32 -12.04 0.22
CA VAL A 175 -5.30 -11.41 1.08
C VAL A 175 -5.93 -10.83 2.33
N GLU A 176 -6.85 -9.89 2.17
CA GLU A 176 -7.42 -9.13 3.29
C GLU A 176 -8.76 -8.49 2.94
N TRP A 177 -9.54 -8.22 3.97
CA TRP A 177 -10.68 -7.31 3.95
C TRP A 177 -10.23 -5.91 4.38
N LYS A 178 -10.80 -4.89 3.74
CA LYS A 178 -10.63 -3.51 4.16
C LYS A 178 -11.95 -2.76 4.21
N GLN A 179 -12.19 -2.09 5.33
CA GLN A 179 -13.23 -1.08 5.44
C GLN A 179 -12.74 0.27 4.91
N ILE A 180 -13.33 0.75 3.83
CA ILE A 180 -12.94 2.03 3.21
C ILE A 180 -13.87 3.20 3.59
N VAL A 181 -15.07 2.92 4.08
CA VAL A 181 -16.00 3.93 4.64
C VAL A 181 -16.37 3.55 6.07
N GLY A 182 -16.21 4.50 6.99
CA GLY A 182 -16.26 4.30 8.44
C GLY A 182 -14.86 4.32 9.08
N ALA A 183 -14.72 3.72 10.26
CA ALA A 183 -13.41 3.58 10.90
C ALA A 183 -12.56 2.58 10.09
N SER A 184 -11.48 3.05 9.46
CA SER A 184 -10.62 2.20 8.63
C SER A 184 -10.11 1.00 9.43
N THR A 185 -10.49 -0.18 8.97
CA THR A 185 -10.17 -1.47 9.59
C THR A 185 -9.65 -2.40 8.52
N ILE A 186 -8.58 -3.13 8.83
CA ILE A 186 -7.99 -4.15 7.98
C ILE A 186 -8.13 -5.50 8.70
N GLN A 187 -8.61 -6.53 8.01
CA GLN A 187 -8.75 -7.87 8.55
C GLN A 187 -8.15 -8.90 7.60
N ASN A 188 -7.19 -9.68 8.10
CA ASN A 188 -6.48 -10.68 7.28
C ASN A 188 -7.12 -12.07 7.35
N THR A 189 -8.29 -12.16 7.99
CA THR A 189 -9.14 -13.35 8.02
C THR A 189 -10.11 -13.30 6.85
N THR A 190 -10.51 -14.46 6.32
CA THR A 190 -11.56 -14.52 5.29
C THR A 190 -12.92 -14.08 5.83
N ASP A 191 -13.11 -14.19 7.14
CA ASP A 191 -14.38 -13.91 7.82
C ASP A 191 -14.46 -12.44 8.25
N LEU A 192 -15.59 -11.84 7.93
CA LEU A 192 -16.01 -10.50 8.28
C LEU A 192 -17.30 -10.61 9.10
N HIS A 193 -17.21 -10.26 10.39
CA HIS A 193 -18.35 -10.30 11.31
C HIS A 193 -19.12 -8.98 11.30
N LEU A 194 -20.42 -9.06 11.05
CA LEU A 194 -21.34 -7.92 10.99
C LEU A 194 -22.37 -8.01 12.11
N SER A 195 -22.60 -6.87 12.76
CA SER A 195 -23.65 -6.73 13.76
C SER A 195 -25.00 -6.44 13.11
N ALA A 196 -26.08 -6.85 13.77
CA ALA A 196 -27.42 -6.47 13.35
C ALA A 196 -27.58 -4.94 13.34
N GLY A 197 -28.22 -4.39 12.31
CA GLY A 197 -28.44 -2.96 12.12
C GLY A 197 -27.22 -2.18 11.60
N GLN A 198 -26.13 -2.86 11.22
CA GLN A 198 -24.90 -2.20 10.74
C GLN A 198 -25.11 -1.56 9.37
N THR A 199 -24.74 -0.28 9.25
CA THR A 199 -24.96 0.53 8.04
C THR A 199 -23.77 1.45 7.76
N GLY A 200 -23.72 2.03 6.55
CA GLY A 200 -22.76 3.07 6.21
C GLY A 200 -21.31 2.61 6.00
N GLN A 201 -21.05 1.33 5.72
CA GLN A 201 -19.69 0.80 5.58
C GLN A 201 -19.46 0.07 4.26
N ILE A 202 -18.41 0.44 3.53
CA ILE A 202 -18.00 -0.27 2.31
C ILE A 202 -16.79 -1.12 2.65
N TRP A 203 -16.87 -2.41 2.31
CA TRP A 203 -15.81 -3.39 2.51
C TRP A 203 -15.32 -3.94 1.18
N PHE A 204 -14.01 -4.05 1.02
CA PHE A 204 -13.39 -4.68 -0.14
C PHE A 204 -12.57 -5.90 0.27
N ALA A 205 -12.77 -7.01 -0.42
CA ALA A 205 -11.90 -8.18 -0.37
C ALA A 205 -10.81 -8.02 -1.44
N PHE A 206 -9.56 -7.98 -1.02
CA PHE A 206 -8.42 -7.90 -1.92
C PHE A 206 -7.88 -9.29 -2.25
N TYR A 207 -7.65 -9.53 -3.53
CA TYR A 207 -7.08 -10.74 -4.07
C TYR A 207 -5.78 -10.40 -4.79
N GLN A 208 -4.71 -11.11 -4.48
CA GLN A 208 -3.40 -10.91 -5.11
C GLN A 208 -2.63 -12.23 -5.15
N THR A 209 -1.99 -12.56 -6.28
CA THR A 209 -1.02 -13.66 -6.30
C THR A 209 0.15 -13.22 -5.45
N THR A 210 0.12 -13.69 -4.20
CA THR A 210 1.33 -13.71 -3.40
C THR A 210 2.27 -14.65 -4.13
N ASP A 211 3.44 -14.13 -4.50
CA ASP A 211 4.45 -14.87 -5.24
C ASP A 211 4.91 -16.06 -4.37
N THR A 212 4.20 -17.19 -4.46
CA THR A 212 4.47 -18.44 -3.72
C THR A 212 5.76 -19.09 -4.20
N SER A 213 6.44 -18.49 -5.19
CA SER A 213 7.76 -18.90 -5.66
C SER A 213 8.91 -18.59 -4.69
N SER A 214 8.67 -17.97 -3.53
CA SER A 214 9.34 -18.27 -2.25
C SER A 214 8.81 -17.34 -1.13
N PRO A 215 8.47 -17.82 0.09
CA PRO A 215 8.59 -17.02 1.32
C PRO A 215 10.08 -16.84 1.68
N GLY A 216 10.91 -16.60 0.68
CA GLY A 216 12.25 -16.12 0.86
C GLY A 216 12.07 -14.68 1.22
N VAL A 217 12.17 -14.39 2.51
CA VAL A 217 12.55 -13.07 3.02
C VAL A 217 13.37 -12.38 1.92
N LYS A 218 12.92 -11.21 1.44
CA LYS A 218 13.64 -10.44 0.43
C LYS A 218 14.93 -9.89 1.05
N ILE A 219 15.79 -10.75 1.62
CA ILE A 219 17.05 -10.43 2.30
C ILE A 219 17.90 -9.63 1.33
N ALA A 220 17.90 -9.97 0.03
CA ALA A 220 18.55 -9.16 -0.99
C ALA A 220 17.98 -7.72 -1.08
N LYS A 221 16.65 -7.54 -1.07
CA LYS A 221 16.00 -6.21 -1.06
C LYS A 221 16.27 -5.47 0.25
N ILE A 222 16.22 -6.15 1.39
CA ILE A 222 16.51 -5.56 2.72
C ILE A 222 17.98 -5.14 2.81
N VAL A 223 18.92 -5.98 2.35
CA VAL A 223 20.35 -5.68 2.23
C VAL A 223 20.55 -4.45 1.34
N GLN A 224 19.87 -4.39 0.20
CA GLN A 224 19.93 -3.24 -0.71
C GLN A 224 19.41 -1.96 -0.05
N LEU A 225 18.26 -2.00 0.62
CA LEU A 225 17.66 -0.84 1.29
C LEU A 225 18.51 -0.34 2.47
N ILE A 226 19.02 -1.25 3.30
CA ILE A 226 19.91 -0.89 4.42
C ILE A 226 21.23 -0.33 3.90
N SER A 227 21.84 -0.97 2.88
CA SER A 227 23.09 -0.51 2.28
C SER A 227 22.93 0.87 1.64
N ALA A 228 21.81 1.13 0.94
CA ALA A 228 21.53 2.43 0.36
C ALA A 228 21.27 3.50 1.43
N GLY A 229 20.53 3.17 2.49
CA GLY A 229 20.27 4.06 3.62
C GLY A 229 21.55 4.46 4.37
N ILE A 230 22.43 3.50 4.68
CA ILE A 230 23.75 3.76 5.27
C ILE A 230 24.58 4.67 4.37
N PHE A 231 24.59 4.39 3.06
CA PHE A 231 25.37 5.17 2.10
C PHE A 231 24.91 6.63 2.01
N VAL A 232 23.59 6.86 1.87
CA VAL A 232 23.02 8.21 1.84
C VAL A 232 23.30 8.96 3.12
N TRP A 233 23.00 8.34 4.27
CA TRP A 233 23.19 8.99 5.58
C TRP A 233 24.66 9.34 5.85
N THR A 234 25.58 8.40 5.64
CA THR A 234 27.02 8.66 5.84
C THR A 234 27.58 9.68 4.86
N GLY A 235 27.13 9.67 3.60
CA GLY A 235 27.50 10.66 2.60
C GLY A 235 27.07 12.07 2.99
N ASP A 236 25.80 12.25 3.36
CA ASP A 236 25.25 13.56 3.76
C ASP A 236 25.95 14.13 5.01
N ASP A 237 26.24 13.27 5.98
CA ASP A 237 26.69 13.66 7.31
C ASP A 237 28.22 13.86 7.42
N THR A 238 28.99 13.25 6.52
CA THR A 238 30.45 13.42 6.46
C THR A 238 30.87 14.52 5.48
N CYS A 239 30.13 14.72 4.38
CA CYS A 239 30.46 15.69 3.33
C CYS A 239 29.96 17.11 3.63
N GLY A 240 29.00 17.30 4.54
CA GLY A 240 28.63 18.61 5.11
C GLY A 240 28.12 19.67 4.13
N ASN A 241 27.86 19.32 2.87
CA ASN A 241 27.23 20.13 1.85
C ASN A 241 26.27 19.21 1.11
N GLY A 242 24.99 19.55 1.03
CA GLY A 242 23.95 18.77 0.33
C GLY A 242 24.28 18.53 -1.14
N GLY A 243 25.13 17.54 -1.40
CA GLY A 243 25.88 17.37 -2.63
C GLY A 243 25.63 15.98 -3.19
N HIS A 244 24.70 15.96 -4.14
CA HIS A 244 24.57 14.95 -5.18
C HIS A 244 25.94 14.40 -5.65
N TRP A 245 26.01 13.07 -5.75
CA TRP A 245 26.92 12.24 -6.56
C TRP A 245 28.43 12.35 -6.34
N ILE A 246 29.00 11.23 -5.89
CA ILE A 246 30.31 10.76 -6.36
C ILE A 246 30.09 9.36 -6.91
N GLY A 247 30.51 9.14 -8.16
CA GLY A 247 30.24 7.91 -8.91
C GLY A 247 30.79 6.63 -8.28
N PRO A 248 30.57 5.46 -8.94
CA PRO A 248 30.96 4.16 -8.42
C PRO A 248 32.49 4.07 -8.38
N GLY A 249 33.07 4.23 -7.19
CA GLY A 249 34.52 4.09 -6.99
C GLY A 249 35.12 4.88 -5.82
N HIS A 250 34.38 5.77 -5.16
CA HIS A 250 34.86 6.47 -3.96
C HIS A 250 33.97 6.10 -2.78
N GLY A 251 34.40 5.07 -2.04
CA GLY A 251 33.83 4.81 -0.72
C GLY A 251 34.03 6.04 0.19
N PRO A 252 33.19 6.21 1.23
CA PRO A 252 33.37 7.28 2.20
C PRO A 252 34.79 7.19 2.76
N GLY A 253 35.61 8.20 2.48
CA GLY A 253 36.87 8.40 3.20
C GLY A 253 36.59 8.66 4.69
N PRO A 254 37.61 8.59 5.57
CA PRO A 254 37.46 8.57 7.02
C PRO A 254 37.17 9.98 7.60
N ALA A 255 36.20 10.69 7.05
CA ALA A 255 35.74 11.95 7.61
C ALA A 255 34.81 11.66 8.79
N PRO A 256 35.02 12.29 9.97
CA PRO A 256 34.15 12.09 11.12
C PRO A 256 32.78 12.71 10.87
N PHE A 257 31.72 12.05 11.36
CA PHE A 257 30.36 12.58 11.40
C PHE A 257 30.33 13.97 12.04
N LYS A 258 29.57 14.91 11.48
CA LYS A 258 29.50 16.27 12.02
C LYS A 258 28.18 16.96 11.69
N ILE A 259 27.59 17.57 12.72
CA ILE A 259 26.57 18.60 12.50
C ILE A 259 27.28 19.92 12.24
N SER A 260 27.00 20.54 11.09
CA SER A 260 27.50 21.88 10.76
C SER A 260 26.33 22.86 10.65
N LEU A 261 26.31 23.87 11.51
CA LEU A 261 25.33 24.95 11.47
C LEU A 261 26.01 26.25 11.05
N SER A 262 25.32 27.06 10.24
CA SER A 262 25.84 28.36 9.83
C SER A 262 25.96 29.29 11.04
N ARG A 263 26.94 30.20 11.02
CA ARG A 263 27.12 31.19 12.08
C ARG A 263 25.89 32.08 12.25
N GLN A 264 25.15 32.34 11.17
CA GLN A 264 23.91 33.12 11.19
C GLN A 264 22.81 32.40 11.99
N VAL A 265 22.65 31.09 11.79
CA VAL A 265 21.69 30.28 12.55
C VAL A 265 22.06 30.26 14.03
N LEU A 266 23.34 30.06 14.35
CA LEU A 266 23.80 30.06 15.75
C LEU A 266 23.64 31.44 16.42
N ALA A 267 23.88 32.53 15.69
CA ALA A 267 23.75 33.90 16.22
C ALA A 267 22.30 34.30 16.50
N GLY A 268 21.32 33.68 15.84
CA GLY A 268 19.89 33.90 16.09
C GLY A 268 19.34 33.21 17.34
N LEU A 269 20.13 32.36 18.00
CA LEU A 269 19.72 31.62 19.20
C LEU A 269 20.09 32.36 20.49
N SER A 270 19.27 32.20 21.53
CA SER A 270 19.62 32.65 22.89
C SER A 270 20.85 31.91 23.42
N ALA A 271 21.53 32.46 24.43
CA ALA A 271 22.73 31.87 25.02
C ALA A 271 22.51 30.43 25.53
N GLU A 272 21.35 30.16 26.14
CA GLU A 272 21.01 28.82 26.63
C GLU A 272 20.76 27.84 25.48
N GLN A 273 20.08 28.27 24.42
CA GLN A 273 19.89 27.46 23.21
C GLN A 273 21.21 27.17 22.51
N GLN A 274 22.12 28.15 22.42
CA GLN A 274 23.45 27.95 21.85
C GLN A 274 24.24 26.91 22.64
N LYS A 275 24.15 26.94 23.98
CA LYS A 275 24.79 25.96 24.85
C LYS A 275 24.24 24.55 24.61
N GLN A 276 22.92 24.39 24.52
CA GLN A 276 22.27 23.12 24.22
C GLN A 276 22.66 22.58 22.84
N VAL A 277 22.61 23.44 21.80
CA VAL A 277 22.99 23.06 20.43
C VAL A 277 24.44 22.62 20.36
N ARG A 278 25.38 23.33 21.02
CA ARG A 278 26.78 22.91 21.08
C ARG A 278 26.98 21.57 21.79
N ALA A 279 26.22 21.31 22.86
CA ALA A 279 26.27 20.02 23.56
C ALA A 279 25.79 18.87 22.66
N ILE A 280 24.73 19.09 21.88
CA ILE A 280 24.22 18.12 20.90
C ILE A 280 25.25 17.88 19.79
N MET A 281 25.78 18.96 19.18
CA MET A 281 26.80 18.86 18.14
C MET A 281 28.06 18.13 18.61
N ALA A 282 28.42 18.25 19.89
CA ALA A 282 29.57 17.54 20.47
C ALA A 282 29.28 16.06 20.77
N ALA A 283 28.05 15.71 21.13
CA ALA A 283 27.65 14.34 21.43
C ALA A 283 27.36 13.51 20.17
N TYR A 284 26.86 14.17 19.13
CA TYR A 284 26.35 13.53 17.91
C TYR A 284 27.34 12.60 17.20
N PRO A 285 28.62 12.96 16.97
CA PRO A 285 29.53 12.10 16.21
C PRO A 285 29.66 10.71 16.80
N LYS A 286 29.80 10.62 18.13
CA LYS A 286 29.90 9.34 18.85
C LYS A 286 28.61 8.50 18.73
N GLN A 287 27.44 9.15 18.72
CA GLN A 287 26.16 8.47 18.57
C GLN A 287 25.97 7.95 17.14
N ALA A 288 26.35 8.74 16.14
CA ALA A 288 26.31 8.35 14.74
C ALA A 288 27.28 7.18 14.45
N GLU A 289 28.49 7.20 14.98
CA GLU A 289 29.45 6.08 14.87
C GLU A 289 28.88 4.78 15.45
N ALA A 290 28.26 4.85 16.64
CA ALA A 290 27.67 3.68 17.28
C ALA A 290 26.50 3.11 16.47
N ALA A 291 25.63 3.98 15.93
CA ALA A 291 24.52 3.55 15.08
C ALA A 291 25.00 2.97 13.75
N LEU A 292 26.02 3.58 13.11
CA LEU A 292 26.64 3.03 11.90
C LEU A 292 27.22 1.63 12.14
N SER A 293 27.90 1.43 13.26
CA SER A 293 28.44 0.11 13.64
C SER A 293 27.33 -0.93 13.73
N GLN A 294 26.26 -0.64 14.48
CA GLN A 294 25.14 -1.57 14.66
C GLN A 294 24.43 -1.90 13.34
N MET A 295 24.23 -0.90 12.47
CA MET A 295 23.62 -1.11 11.17
C MET A 295 24.52 -1.89 10.21
N SER A 296 25.84 -1.68 10.29
CA SER A 296 26.82 -2.45 9.52
C SER A 296 26.88 -3.91 9.98
N ASP A 297 26.80 -4.16 11.27
CA ASP A 297 26.76 -5.52 11.85
C ASP A 297 25.47 -6.26 11.43
N ALA A 298 24.33 -5.56 11.46
CA ALA A 298 23.06 -6.10 10.97
C ALA A 298 23.12 -6.40 9.46
N LEU A 299 23.69 -5.50 8.67
CA LEU A 299 23.91 -5.70 7.23
C LEU A 299 24.81 -6.92 6.96
N GLY A 300 25.92 -7.06 7.69
CA GLY A 300 26.82 -8.20 7.59
C GLY A 300 26.15 -9.52 7.96
N SER A 301 25.29 -9.52 8.97
CA SER A 301 24.48 -10.68 9.37
C SER A 301 23.50 -11.09 8.28
N LEU A 302 22.80 -10.13 7.67
CA LEU A 302 21.86 -10.35 6.57
C LEU A 302 22.57 -10.83 5.29
N GLN A 303 23.73 -10.26 4.97
CA GLN A 303 24.56 -10.71 3.85
C GLN A 303 25.05 -12.15 4.06
N SER A 304 25.49 -12.48 5.27
CA SER A 304 25.92 -13.84 5.62
C SER A 304 24.76 -14.84 5.47
N LEU A 305 23.58 -14.48 5.98
CA LEU A 305 22.37 -15.28 5.81
C LEU A 305 22.01 -15.48 4.32
N SER A 306 22.09 -14.42 3.51
CA SER A 306 21.87 -14.49 2.06
C SER A 306 22.85 -15.44 1.35
N GLN A 307 24.12 -15.42 1.75
CA GLN A 307 25.14 -16.32 1.19
C GLN A 307 24.90 -17.80 1.57
N ILE A 308 24.46 -18.06 2.80
CA ILE A 308 24.13 -19.42 3.27
C ILE A 308 22.93 -19.95 2.48
N LEU A 309 21.87 -19.15 2.36
CA LEU A 309 20.64 -19.56 1.68
C LEU A 309 20.83 -19.73 0.16
N SER A 310 21.72 -18.96 -0.47
CA SER A 310 22.03 -19.09 -1.90
C SER A 310 22.85 -20.36 -2.22
N LYS A 311 23.75 -20.79 -1.32
CA LYS A 311 24.48 -22.07 -1.46
C LYS A 311 23.59 -23.29 -1.22
N GLY A 312 22.57 -23.20 -0.36
CA GLY A 312 21.63 -24.31 -0.13
C GLY A 312 20.80 -24.68 -1.36
N LYS A 313 20.52 -23.71 -2.25
CA LYS A 313 19.75 -23.96 -3.50
C LYS A 313 20.54 -24.73 -4.58
N SER A 314 21.88 -24.83 -4.49
CA SER A 314 22.69 -25.51 -5.51
C SER A 314 22.91 -27.01 -5.27
N ILE A 315 22.45 -27.55 -4.13
CA ILE A 315 22.67 -28.96 -3.74
C ILE A 315 21.42 -29.82 -4.03
N GLY A 316 20.30 -29.21 -4.41
CA GLY A 316 19.02 -29.88 -4.72
C GLY A 316 18.69 -30.00 -6.20
N LYS A 317 19.66 -30.42 -7.05
CA LYS A 317 19.41 -30.87 -8.42
C LYS A 317 19.95 -32.28 -8.62
#